data_AF-A0A2U1QE04-F1
#
_entry.id   AF-A0A2U1QE04-F1
#
_cell.length_a   1.000
_cell.length_b   1.000
_cell.length_c   1.000
_cell.angle_alpha   90.00
_cell.angle_beta   90.00
_cell.angle_gamma   90.00
#
_symmetry.space_group_name_H-M   'P 1'
#
loop_
_entity.id
_entity.type
_entity.pdbx_description
1 polymer ?
#
loop_
_entity_poly.entity_id
_entity_poly.type
_entity_poly.pdbx_seq_one_letter_code
_entity_poly.pdbx_strand_id
1 'polypeptide(L)'
;MEFLKEILFLVVLLWYVRRRRNIGRIEQTRDNTSALNGHAYTQELLGGNNTQCQELMRLSRDAYVLLCNHFKEKNWLQDSKHISVEEKMTIFLTTIGHNERFRMIKRRFQHSSRTIHDCFHEVREGMMEFSKEVIRPTSYEPNPNMSDRLRTLRETFPSIFNNEEEFEGHVEEAADGTQWGNQSNQYMANLRDEIANGL
;
A
#
# COMPACT_ATOMS: atom_id res chain seq x y z
N MET A 1 7.33 -26.34 -46.18
CA MET A 1 6.39 -25.63 -45.29
C MET A 1 6.88 -25.53 -43.85
N GLU A 2 7.60 -26.52 -43.32
CA GLU A 2 8.13 -26.49 -41.93
C GLU A 2 9.25 -25.45 -41.73
N PHE A 3 10.16 -25.32 -42.69
CA PHE A 3 11.27 -24.37 -42.63
C PHE A 3 10.83 -22.89 -42.51
N LEU A 4 9.73 -22.52 -43.15
CA LEU A 4 9.15 -21.17 -43.06
C LEU A 4 8.57 -20.89 -41.67
N LYS A 5 8.03 -21.91 -40.98
CA LYS A 5 7.49 -21.78 -39.62
C LYS A 5 8.60 -21.60 -38.59
N GLU A 6 9.70 -22.33 -38.74
CA GLU A 6 10.90 -22.20 -37.91
C GLU A 6 11.54 -20.80 -38.02
N ILE A 7 11.67 -20.29 -39.26
CA ILE A 7 12.17 -18.93 -39.49
C ILE A 7 11.23 -17.89 -38.86
N LEU A 8 9.91 -18.04 -39.04
CA LEU A 8 8.93 -17.13 -38.44
C LEU A 8 9.01 -17.16 -36.91
N PHE A 9 9.14 -18.34 -36.31
CA PHE A 9 9.30 -18.49 -34.86
C PHE A 9 10.58 -17.82 -34.35
N LEU A 10 11.71 -18.02 -35.03
CA LEU A 10 12.97 -17.35 -34.66
C LEU A 10 12.89 -15.83 -34.83
N VAL A 11 12.25 -15.32 -35.88
CA VAL A 11 12.05 -13.88 -36.08
C VAL A 11 11.13 -13.29 -35.00
N VAL A 12 10.03 -13.97 -34.66
CA VAL A 12 9.12 -13.56 -33.58
C VAL A 12 9.79 -13.66 -32.22
N LEU A 13 10.59 -14.70 -31.97
CA LEU A 13 11.35 -14.88 -30.73
C LEU A 13 12.43 -13.80 -30.60
N LEU A 14 13.18 -13.52 -31.66
CA LEU A 14 14.15 -12.43 -31.69
C LEU A 14 13.47 -11.08 -31.52
N TRP A 15 12.33 -10.85 -32.15
CA TRP A 15 11.53 -9.63 -31.95
C TRP A 15 10.99 -9.53 -30.53
N TYR A 16 10.51 -10.63 -29.94
CA TYR A 16 10.03 -10.69 -28.55
C TYR A 16 11.18 -10.45 -27.55
N VAL A 17 12.33 -11.09 -27.74
CA VAL A 17 13.53 -10.90 -26.91
C VAL A 17 14.11 -9.51 -27.07
N ARG A 18 14.09 -8.95 -28.29
CA ARG A 18 14.57 -7.59 -28.58
C ARG A 18 13.59 -6.52 -28.09
N ARG A 19 12.28 -6.78 -28.16
CA ARG A 19 11.21 -5.98 -27.55
C ARG A 19 11.29 -6.01 -26.03
N ARG A 20 11.52 -7.18 -25.42
CA ARG A 20 11.74 -7.34 -23.98
C ARG A 20 13.01 -6.61 -23.52
N ARG A 21 14.09 -6.66 -24.32
CA ARG A 21 15.32 -5.86 -24.08
C ARG A 21 15.10 -4.35 -24.26
N ASN A 22 14.30 -3.91 -25.23
CA ASN A 22 14.01 -2.49 -25.46
C ASN A 22 12.99 -1.90 -24.48
N ILE A 23 12.12 -2.71 -23.86
CA ILE A 23 11.19 -2.24 -22.82
C ILE A 23 11.94 -1.78 -21.56
N GLY A 24 13.14 -2.30 -21.31
CA GLY A 24 14.03 -1.81 -20.25
C GLY A 24 14.81 -0.53 -20.61
N ARG A 25 14.72 -0.06 -21.86
CA ARG A 25 15.44 1.10 -22.39
C ARG A 25 14.45 2.17 -22.90
N ILE A 26 13.31 2.32 -22.23
CA ILE A 26 12.53 3.55 -22.35
C ILE A 26 13.40 4.63 -21.73
N GLU A 27 13.98 5.44 -22.61
CA GLU A 27 14.74 6.65 -22.30
C GLU A 27 13.98 7.41 -21.21
N GLN A 28 14.53 7.39 -20.01
CA GLN A 28 13.96 8.06 -18.86
C GLN A 28 14.18 9.55 -19.07
N THR A 29 13.24 10.20 -19.76
CA THR A 29 13.15 11.66 -19.75
C THR A 29 13.16 12.08 -18.28
N ARG A 30 14.06 13.01 -17.94
CA ARG A 30 14.10 13.62 -16.62
C ARG A 30 12.89 14.53 -16.50
N ASP A 31 11.72 13.93 -16.26
CA ASP A 31 10.48 14.63 -15.93
C ASP A 31 10.53 15.15 -14.47
N ASN A 32 11.73 15.48 -13.98
CA ASN A 32 11.94 15.98 -12.63
C ASN A 32 11.75 17.50 -12.64
N THR A 33 10.54 17.95 -12.95
CA THR A 33 10.21 19.37 -13.11
C THR A 33 9.47 19.93 -11.89
N SER A 34 9.28 19.13 -10.84
CA SER A 34 8.61 19.60 -9.62
C SER A 34 9.57 20.41 -8.74
N ALA A 35 9.08 21.51 -8.18
CA ALA A 35 9.83 22.31 -7.21
C ALA A 35 10.02 21.58 -5.86
N LEU A 36 9.16 20.60 -5.56
CA LEU A 36 9.21 19.81 -4.33
C LEU A 36 10.13 18.59 -4.51
N ASN A 37 11.23 18.57 -3.76
CA ASN A 37 12.07 17.39 -3.58
C ASN A 37 11.31 16.30 -2.79
N GLY A 38 11.66 15.03 -2.94
CA GLY A 38 11.01 13.93 -2.23
C GLY A 38 11.03 14.05 -0.70
N HIS A 39 12.10 14.63 -0.14
CA HIS A 39 12.16 14.99 1.28
C HIS A 39 11.11 16.05 1.66
N ALA A 40 10.99 17.12 0.88
CA ALA A 40 10.02 18.19 1.14
C ALA A 40 8.58 17.68 1.00
N TYR A 41 8.32 16.82 0.01
CA TYR A 41 7.03 16.13 -0.13
C TYR A 41 6.71 15.24 1.09
N THR A 42 7.71 14.53 1.62
CA THR A 42 7.53 13.71 2.83
C THR A 42 7.19 14.58 4.04
N GLN A 43 7.88 15.71 4.21
CA GLN A 43 7.60 16.65 5.30
C GLN A 43 6.22 17.31 5.16
N GLU A 44 5.80 17.65 3.94
CA GLU A 44 4.45 18.15 3.67
C GLU A 44 3.38 17.13 4.07
N LEU A 45 3.59 15.86 3.70
CA LEU A 45 2.67 14.78 4.05
C LEU A 45 2.56 14.58 5.57
N LEU A 46 3.69 14.67 6.28
CA LEU A 46 3.73 14.53 7.74
C LEU A 46 3.23 15.78 8.47
N GLY A 47 3.39 16.97 7.88
CA GLY A 47 2.88 18.23 8.42
C GLY A 47 1.41 18.52 8.09
N GLY A 48 0.83 17.80 7.13
CA GLY A 48 -0.52 18.03 6.59
C GLY A 48 -1.67 17.58 7.49
N ASN A 49 -2.72 16.99 6.91
CA ASN A 49 -3.85 16.41 7.66
C ASN A 49 -3.58 14.92 7.97
N ASN A 50 -3.99 14.43 9.14
CA ASN A 50 -3.90 13.01 9.51
C ASN A 50 -4.63 12.10 8.51
N THR A 51 -5.74 12.57 7.93
CA THR A 51 -6.49 11.84 6.90
C THR A 51 -5.63 11.56 5.66
N GLN A 52 -4.78 12.51 5.24
CA GLN A 52 -3.91 12.31 4.08
C GLN A 52 -2.85 11.23 4.33
N CYS A 53 -2.31 11.14 5.54
CA CYS A 53 -1.40 10.07 5.91
C CYS A 53 -2.09 8.70 5.82
N GLN A 54 -3.31 8.59 6.34
CA GLN A 54 -4.08 7.34 6.28
C GLN A 54 -4.48 6.98 4.85
N GLU A 55 -4.90 7.96 4.05
CA GLU A 55 -5.27 7.75 2.66
C GLU A 55 -4.07 7.25 1.85
N LEU A 56 -2.90 7.88 1.99
CA LEU A 56 -1.71 7.61 1.17
C LEU A 56 -0.86 6.45 1.66
N MET A 57 -0.67 6.32 2.98
CA MET A 57 0.23 5.32 3.58
C MET A 57 -0.53 4.18 4.26
N ARG A 58 -1.86 4.25 4.36
CA ARG A 58 -2.70 3.28 5.09
C ARG A 58 -2.35 3.16 6.58
N LEU A 59 -1.67 4.17 7.12
CA LEU A 59 -1.29 4.27 8.54
C LEU A 59 -1.65 5.66 9.06
N SER A 60 -2.03 5.74 10.33
CA SER A 60 -2.11 7.04 11.02
C SER A 60 -0.72 7.66 11.11
N ARG A 61 -0.66 8.99 11.23
CA ARG A 61 0.60 9.72 11.41
C ARG A 61 1.41 9.18 12.57
N ASP A 62 0.75 8.97 13.72
CA ASP A 62 1.42 8.53 14.94
C ASP A 62 2.00 7.11 14.77
N ALA A 63 1.23 6.20 14.18
CA ALA A 63 1.70 4.85 13.88
C ALA A 63 2.88 4.87 12.91
N TYR A 64 2.84 5.74 11.89
CA TYR A 64 3.94 5.92 10.95
C TYR A 64 5.21 6.43 11.63
N VAL A 65 5.10 7.45 12.50
CA VAL A 65 6.26 8.00 13.22
C VAL A 65 6.86 6.97 14.15
N LEU A 66 6.02 6.23 14.90
CA LEU A 66 6.46 5.13 15.75
C LEU A 66 7.19 4.05 14.94
N LEU A 67 6.65 3.67 13.77
CA LEU A 67 7.27 2.70 12.88
C LEU A 67 8.65 3.17 12.39
N CYS A 68 8.76 4.43 11.96
CA CYS A 68 10.04 4.99 11.52
C CYS A 68 11.07 5.03 12.65
N ASN A 69 10.67 5.44 13.85
CA ASN A 69 11.55 5.47 15.02
C ASN A 69 12.02 4.07 15.39
N HIS A 70 11.11 3.09 15.39
CA HIS A 70 11.44 1.70 15.67
C HIS A 70 12.48 1.13 14.68
N PHE A 71 12.32 1.43 13.38
CA PHE A 71 13.26 1.00 12.35
C PHE A 71 14.65 1.67 12.50
N LYS A 72 14.69 2.93 12.96
CA LYS A 72 15.93 3.64 13.30
C LYS A 72 16.61 3.02 14.52
N GLU A 73 15.86 2.79 15.60
CA GLU A 73 16.36 2.22 16.86
C GLU A 73 16.94 0.81 16.67
N LYS A 74 16.25 -0.04 15.90
CA LYS A 74 16.72 -1.40 15.56
C LYS A 74 17.79 -1.42 14.48
N ASN A 75 18.11 -0.26 13.91
CA ASN A 75 19.09 -0.09 12.85
C ASN A 75 18.78 -0.92 11.58
N TRP A 76 17.51 -1.21 11.33
CA TRP A 76 17.05 -1.92 10.13
C TRP A 76 16.97 -1.01 8.90
N LEU A 77 16.80 0.29 9.13
CA LEU A 77 16.83 1.29 8.07
C LEU A 77 17.64 2.49 8.53
N GLN A 78 18.52 2.97 7.64
CA GLN A 78 19.39 4.12 7.89
C GLN A 78 19.16 5.20 6.84
N ASP A 79 19.45 6.43 7.22
CA ASP A 79 19.50 7.56 6.30
C ASP A 79 20.61 7.34 5.27
N SER A 80 20.27 7.52 4.00
CA SER A 80 21.26 7.61 2.93
C SER A 80 21.67 9.06 2.72
N LYS A 81 22.78 9.28 2.00
CA LYS A 81 23.32 10.63 1.71
C LYS A 81 22.28 11.66 1.24
N HIS A 82 21.23 11.22 0.56
CA HIS A 82 20.21 12.10 -0.04
C HIS A 82 18.77 11.71 0.28
N ILE A 83 18.54 10.66 1.09
CA ILE A 83 17.20 10.10 1.32
C ILE A 83 17.09 9.64 2.77
N SER A 84 16.17 10.27 3.50
CA SER A 84 15.86 9.91 4.89
C SER A 84 15.10 8.59 5.02
N VAL A 85 15.20 7.92 6.17
CA VAL A 85 14.38 6.76 6.55
C VAL A 85 12.90 7.03 6.32
N GLU A 86 12.40 8.19 6.73
CA GLU A 86 11.01 8.61 6.57
C GLU A 86 10.61 8.59 5.09
N GLU A 87 11.43 9.18 4.22
CA GLU A 87 11.18 9.22 2.79
C GLU A 87 11.17 7.80 2.18
N LYS A 88 12.12 6.94 2.57
CA LYS A 88 12.14 5.52 2.15
C LYS A 88 10.88 4.80 2.59
N MET A 89 10.47 4.98 3.84
CA MET A 89 9.28 4.37 4.42
C MET A 89 8.01 4.85 3.70
N THR A 90 7.94 6.15 3.39
CA THR A 90 6.82 6.76 2.65
C THR A 90 6.73 6.21 1.24
N ILE A 91 7.86 6.08 0.54
CA ILE A 91 7.95 5.46 -0.79
C ILE A 91 7.37 4.04 -0.74
N PHE A 92 7.81 3.23 0.23
CA PHE A 92 7.36 1.85 0.38
C PHE A 92 5.85 1.75 0.68
N LEU A 93 5.38 2.45 1.72
CA LEU A 93 3.99 2.41 2.16
C LEU A 93 3.02 2.93 1.09
N THR A 94 3.36 4.02 0.41
CA THR A 94 2.54 4.54 -0.69
C THR A 94 2.49 3.56 -1.86
N THR A 95 3.61 2.88 -2.14
CA THR A 95 3.68 1.87 -3.21
C THR A 95 2.73 0.70 -2.91
N ILE A 96 2.83 0.12 -1.71
CA ILE A 96 2.02 -1.06 -1.36
C ILE A 96 0.56 -0.72 -1.05
N GLY A 97 0.30 0.46 -0.46
CA GLY A 97 -1.04 0.89 -0.05
C GLY A 97 -1.99 1.19 -1.21
N HIS A 98 -1.44 1.45 -2.39
CA HIS A 98 -2.19 1.76 -3.60
C HIS A 98 -1.82 0.90 -4.82
N ASN A 99 -0.93 -0.08 -4.65
CA ASN A 99 -0.36 -0.85 -5.77
C ASN A 99 0.21 0.07 -6.88
N GLU A 100 0.89 1.12 -6.45
CA GLU A 100 1.40 2.15 -7.34
C GLU A 100 2.62 1.65 -8.12
N ARG A 101 2.71 2.03 -9.39
CA ARG A 101 3.87 1.67 -10.20
C ARG A 101 5.04 2.58 -9.84
N PHE A 102 6.27 2.05 -9.83
CA PHE A 102 7.47 2.87 -9.60
C PHE A 102 7.60 4.08 -10.53
N ARG A 103 7.01 4.03 -11.74
CA ARG A 103 6.96 5.18 -12.65
C ARG A 103 6.12 6.35 -12.09
N MET A 104 5.09 6.08 -11.30
CA MET A 104 4.29 7.12 -10.64
C MET A 104 5.02 7.65 -9.40
N ILE A 105 5.54 6.73 -8.58
CA ILE A 105 6.30 7.07 -7.36
C ILE A 105 7.52 7.93 -7.67
N LYS A 106 8.31 7.57 -8.69
CA LYS A 106 9.50 8.33 -9.08
C LYS A 106 9.16 9.78 -9.48
N ARG A 107 7.98 10.01 -10.08
CA ARG A 107 7.50 11.35 -10.45
C ARG A 107 7.03 12.13 -9.23
N ARG A 108 6.51 11.47 -8.21
CA ARG A 108 6.09 12.12 -6.97
C ARG A 108 7.28 12.51 -6.09
N PHE A 109 8.21 11.59 -5.90
CA PHE A 109 9.41 11.80 -5.07
C PHE A 109 10.62 12.35 -5.84
N GLN A 110 10.49 12.59 -7.14
CA GLN A 110 11.54 13.17 -8.01
C GLN A 110 12.86 12.37 -8.06
N HIS A 111 12.81 11.07 -7.78
CA HIS A 111 13.98 10.19 -7.80
C HIS A 111 14.09 9.38 -9.09
N SER A 112 15.26 8.79 -9.33
CA SER A 112 15.41 7.85 -10.44
C SER A 112 14.63 6.55 -10.18
N SER A 113 14.30 5.79 -11.23
CA SER A 113 13.60 4.51 -11.04
C SER A 113 14.45 3.51 -10.24
N ARG A 114 15.78 3.59 -10.41
CA ARG A 114 16.76 2.79 -9.66
C ARG A 114 16.72 3.14 -8.18
N THR A 115 16.74 4.44 -7.86
CA THR A 115 16.66 4.93 -6.49
C THR A 115 15.37 4.48 -5.79
N ILE A 116 14.22 4.61 -6.45
CA ILE A 116 12.93 4.14 -5.90
C ILE A 116 12.96 2.63 -5.64
N HIS A 117 13.51 1.86 -6.59
CA HIS A 117 13.67 0.42 -6.43
C HIS A 117 14.57 0.08 -5.23
N ASP A 118 15.74 0.69 -5.12
CA ASP A 118 16.68 0.44 -4.02
C ASP A 118 16.04 0.79 -2.66
N CYS A 119 15.36 1.94 -2.54
CA CYS A 119 14.63 2.31 -1.33
C CYS A 119 13.53 1.29 -0.98
N PHE A 120 12.76 0.84 -1.97
CA PHE A 120 11.71 -0.16 -1.76
C PHE A 120 12.27 -1.48 -1.23
N HIS A 121 13.41 -1.91 -1.77
CA HIS A 121 14.06 -3.15 -1.36
C HIS A 121 14.68 -3.07 0.03
N GLU A 122 15.35 -1.97 0.37
CA GLU A 122 15.88 -1.74 1.72
C GLU A 122 14.77 -1.78 2.78
N VAL A 123 13.65 -1.08 2.53
CA VAL A 123 12.52 -1.10 3.46
C VAL A 123 11.91 -2.49 3.55
N ARG A 124 11.75 -3.19 2.42
CA ARG A 124 11.24 -4.56 2.41
C ARG A 124 12.09 -5.50 3.26
N GLU A 125 13.42 -5.39 3.20
CA GLU A 125 14.32 -6.19 4.04
C GLU A 125 14.10 -5.90 5.52
N GLY A 126 14.03 -4.61 5.91
CA GLY A 126 13.67 -4.24 7.28
C GLY A 126 12.29 -4.75 7.72
N MET A 127 11.30 -4.73 6.82
CA MET A 127 9.96 -5.28 7.08
C MET A 127 9.97 -6.79 7.28
N MET A 128 10.87 -7.52 6.61
CA MET A 128 11.02 -8.96 6.86
C MET A 128 11.54 -9.21 8.28
N GLU A 129 12.50 -8.42 8.77
CA GLU A 129 12.97 -8.52 10.15
C GLU A 129 11.89 -8.12 11.16
N PHE A 130 11.19 -7.01 10.91
CA PHE A 130 10.03 -6.60 11.70
C PHE A 130 8.96 -7.70 11.76
N SER A 131 8.70 -8.38 10.63
CA SER A 131 7.72 -9.47 10.58
C SER A 131 8.11 -10.65 11.47
N LYS A 132 9.41 -10.93 11.68
CA LYS A 132 9.85 -12.00 12.59
C LYS A 132 9.63 -11.64 14.06
N GLU A 133 9.70 -10.34 14.38
CA GLU A 133 9.42 -9.83 15.74
C GLU A 133 7.90 -9.85 16.02
N VAL A 134 7.09 -9.45 15.05
CA VAL A 134 5.62 -9.34 15.20
C VAL A 134 4.90 -10.68 14.98
N ILE A 135 5.26 -11.41 13.94
CA ILE A 135 4.62 -12.65 13.48
C ILE A 135 5.48 -13.84 13.91
N ARG A 136 5.42 -14.19 15.20
CA ARG A 136 5.97 -15.48 15.65
C ARG A 136 4.86 -16.53 15.63
N PRO A 137 5.06 -17.72 15.05
CA PRO A 137 4.08 -18.79 15.13
C PRO A 137 3.79 -19.09 16.59
N THR A 138 2.52 -19.02 16.97
CA THR A 138 2.00 -19.68 18.17
C THR A 138 2.33 -21.16 18.01
N SER A 139 3.44 -21.61 18.61
CA SER A 139 3.58 -23.03 18.91
C SER A 139 2.33 -23.41 19.70
N TYR A 140 1.69 -24.51 19.31
CA TYR A 140 0.51 -25.11 19.93
C TYR A 140 0.84 -25.54 21.37
N GLU A 141 1.00 -24.56 22.24
CA GLU A 141 1.06 -24.63 23.68
C GLU A 141 0.07 -23.53 24.09
N PRO A 142 -0.99 -23.81 24.87
CA PRO A 142 -1.86 -22.77 25.41
C PRO A 142 -1.01 -21.93 26.38
N ASN A 143 -0.29 -20.95 25.83
CA ASN A 143 0.67 -20.15 26.55
C ASN A 143 -0.06 -18.93 27.15
N PRO A 144 -0.07 -18.75 28.48
CA PRO A 144 -0.70 -17.60 29.12
C PRO A 144 -0.11 -16.24 28.68
N ASN A 145 1.06 -16.21 28.03
CA ASN A 145 1.77 -14.98 27.64
C ASN A 145 1.32 -14.36 26.29
N MET A 146 0.29 -14.88 25.61
CA MET A 146 -0.25 -14.21 24.42
C MET A 146 -0.84 -12.83 24.77
N SER A 147 -1.36 -12.69 25.99
CA SER A 147 -1.81 -11.40 26.55
C SER A 147 -0.67 -10.39 26.65
N ASP A 148 0.52 -10.81 27.07
CA ASP A 148 1.65 -9.90 27.30
C ASP A 148 2.23 -9.34 26.00
N ARG A 149 2.19 -10.08 24.88
CA ARG A 149 2.72 -9.59 23.59
C ARG A 149 1.76 -8.69 22.84
N LEU A 150 0.47 -9.01 22.87
CA LEU A 150 -0.56 -8.08 22.42
C LEU A 150 -0.56 -6.82 23.30
N ARG A 151 -0.24 -6.97 24.59
CA ARG A 151 0.02 -5.83 25.48
C ARG A 151 1.24 -5.04 25.03
N THR A 152 2.38 -5.66 24.73
CA THR A 152 3.57 -4.93 24.22
C THR A 152 3.31 -4.24 22.87
N LEU A 153 2.63 -4.88 21.92
CA LEU A 153 2.27 -4.24 20.66
C LEU A 153 1.26 -3.10 20.85
N ARG A 154 0.32 -3.25 21.78
CA ARG A 154 -0.62 -2.20 22.18
C ARG A 154 0.06 -1.06 22.95
N GLU A 155 1.08 -1.36 23.75
CA GLU A 155 1.92 -0.38 24.45
C GLU A 155 2.85 0.37 23.49
N THR A 156 3.37 -0.33 22.47
CA THR A 156 4.29 0.25 21.48
C THR A 156 3.53 1.05 20.42
N PHE A 157 2.33 0.62 20.03
CA PHE A 157 1.49 1.26 19.03
C PHE A 157 0.04 1.47 19.50
N PRO A 158 -0.18 2.25 20.58
CA PRO A 158 -1.51 2.42 21.17
C PRO A 158 -2.52 3.03 20.20
N SER A 159 -2.06 3.90 19.29
CA SER A 159 -2.89 4.55 18.28
C SER A 159 -3.50 3.60 17.23
N ILE A 160 -2.97 2.39 17.06
CA ILE A 160 -3.52 1.41 16.09
C ILE A 160 -4.76 0.73 16.68
N PHE A 161 -4.77 0.48 17.98
CA PHE A 161 -5.81 -0.30 18.65
C PHE A 161 -6.88 0.56 19.32
N ASN A 162 -6.59 1.82 19.64
CA ASN A 162 -7.55 2.72 20.29
C ASN A 162 -8.59 3.33 19.33
N ASN A 163 -8.52 3.04 18.03
CA ASN A 163 -9.47 3.57 17.03
C ASN A 163 -10.63 2.61 16.69
N GLU A 164 -10.70 1.44 17.32
CA GLU A 164 -11.81 0.48 17.12
C GLU A 164 -12.88 0.54 18.23
N GLU A 165 -12.71 1.36 19.28
CA GLU A 165 -13.64 1.46 20.43
C GLU A 165 -14.41 2.80 20.52
N GLU A 166 -14.57 3.55 19.43
CA GLU A 166 -15.46 4.73 19.39
C GLU A 166 -16.55 4.59 18.32
N PHE A 167 -17.21 3.44 18.29
CA PHE A 167 -18.48 3.27 17.56
C PHE A 167 -19.52 2.54 18.40
N GLU A 168 -19.83 3.08 19.57
CA GLU A 168 -21.14 2.89 20.21
C GLU A 168 -21.73 4.24 20.62
N GLY A 169 -22.89 4.59 20.02
CA GLY A 169 -23.94 5.31 20.73
C GLY A 169 -24.10 6.81 20.48
N HIS A 170 -24.54 7.20 19.28
CA HIS A 170 -25.51 8.30 19.18
C HIS A 170 -26.71 7.83 18.35
N VAL A 171 -27.76 7.38 19.06
CA VAL A 171 -29.09 7.20 18.50
C VAL A 171 -29.67 8.59 18.27
N GLU A 172 -29.63 9.04 17.02
CA GLU A 172 -30.43 10.17 16.57
C GLU A 172 -31.78 9.62 16.09
N GLU A 173 -32.78 9.74 16.95
CA GLU A 173 -34.16 9.37 16.68
C GLU A 173 -34.82 10.50 15.86
N ALA A 174 -34.90 10.32 14.53
CA ALA A 174 -36.02 10.81 13.71
C ALA A 174 -35.99 10.29 12.26
N ALA A 175 -37.16 9.83 11.80
CA ALA A 175 -37.65 9.59 10.43
C ALA A 175 -37.46 8.18 9.79
N ASP A 176 -38.45 7.33 10.08
CA ASP A 176 -39.12 6.33 9.21
C ASP A 176 -38.26 5.47 8.25
N GLY A 177 -37.72 4.38 8.80
CA GLY A 177 -37.02 3.31 8.07
C GLY A 177 -37.92 2.27 7.38
N THR A 178 -39.22 2.51 7.22
CA THR A 178 -40.16 1.48 6.69
C THR A 178 -40.24 1.47 5.16
N GLN A 179 -39.73 2.51 4.48
CA GLN A 179 -40.01 2.73 3.06
C GLN A 179 -39.01 2.10 2.08
N TRP A 180 -37.77 1.84 2.49
CA TRP A 180 -36.70 1.35 1.57
C TRP A 180 -36.70 -0.17 1.33
N GLY A 181 -37.35 -0.95 2.20
CA GLY A 181 -37.44 -2.41 2.06
C GLY A 181 -38.51 -2.88 1.07
N ASN A 182 -39.67 -2.21 1.05
CA ASN A 182 -40.82 -2.68 0.27
C ASN A 182 -40.71 -2.34 -1.23
N GLN A 183 -40.22 -1.14 -1.59
CA GLN A 183 -40.06 -0.76 -3.00
C GLN A 183 -38.99 -1.58 -3.71
N SER A 184 -37.88 -1.89 -3.02
CA SER A 184 -36.79 -2.70 -3.55
C SER A 184 -37.23 -4.15 -3.81
N ASN A 185 -38.02 -4.72 -2.91
CA ASN A 185 -38.56 -6.07 -3.08
C ASN A 185 -39.61 -6.15 -4.19
N GLN A 186 -40.43 -5.11 -4.36
CA GLN A 186 -41.45 -5.05 -5.40
C GLN A 186 -40.83 -4.82 -6.79
N TYR A 187 -39.76 -4.04 -6.87
CA TYR A 187 -38.96 -3.88 -8.09
C TYR A 187 -38.33 -5.21 -8.53
N MET A 188 -37.73 -5.96 -7.59
CA MET A 188 -37.11 -7.26 -7.91
C MET A 188 -38.15 -8.34 -8.27
N ALA A 189 -39.36 -8.26 -7.72
CA ALA A 189 -40.47 -9.15 -8.09
C ALA A 189 -40.96 -8.87 -9.52
N ASN A 190 -41.22 -7.60 -9.85
CA ASN A 190 -41.69 -7.21 -11.17
C ASN A 190 -40.66 -7.52 -12.27
N LEU A 191 -39.36 -7.30 -12.00
CA LEU A 191 -38.27 -7.65 -12.92
C LEU A 191 -38.19 -9.16 -13.21
N ARG A 192 -38.44 -9.98 -12.19
CA ARG A 192 -38.43 -11.44 -12.36
C ARG A 192 -39.59 -11.90 -13.24
N ASP A 193 -40.77 -11.30 -13.09
CA ASP A 193 -41.95 -11.63 -13.88
C ASP A 193 -41.86 -11.12 -15.32
N GLU A 194 -41.20 -9.99 -15.55
CA GLU A 194 -40.96 -9.44 -16.90
C GLU A 194 -39.96 -10.31 -17.70
N ILE A 195 -38.94 -10.86 -17.02
CA ILE A 195 -37.99 -11.81 -17.63
C ILE A 195 -38.66 -13.16 -17.93
N ALA A 196 -39.58 -13.61 -17.07
CA ALA A 196 -40.26 -14.89 -17.24
C ALA A 196 -41.29 -14.86 -18.40
N ASN A 197 -41.89 -13.71 -18.67
CA ASN A 197 -42.94 -13.56 -19.70
C ASN A 197 -42.44 -12.90 -21.00
N GLY A 198 -41.13 -12.60 -21.11
CA GLY A 198 -40.50 -11.93 -22.24
C GLY A 198 -39.77 -12.84 -23.25
N LEU A 199 -40.05 -14.15 -23.25
CA LEU A 199 -39.58 -15.12 -24.26
C LEU A 199 -40.74 -15.85 -24.93
#